data_AF-A0AAU8FGH7-F1
#
_entry.id   AF-A0AAU8FGH7-F1
#
_cell.length_a   1.000
_cell.length_b   1.000
_cell.length_c   1.000
_cell.angle_alpha   90.00
_cell.angle_beta   90.00
_cell.angle_gamma   90.00
#
_symmetry.space_group_name_H-M   'P 1'
#
loop_
_entity.id
_entity.type
_entity.pdbx_description
1 polymer ?
#
loop_
_entity_poly.entity_id
_entity_poly.type
_entity_poly.pdbx_seq_one_letter_code
_entity_poly.pdbx_strand_id
1 'polypeptide(L)' 'MLNGPDAPESIWNLYHVWGIPRYLLIDAQGRMVAAHAAGPSSGEVQAELRKLLTVSRVAQK' A
#
# COMPACT_ATOMS: atom_id res chain seq x y z
N MET A 1 4.15 27.76 2.88
CA MET A 1 3.24 26.62 3.02
C MET A 1 3.98 25.40 2.52
N LEU A 2 4.45 24.52 3.42
CA LEU A 2 5.31 23.37 3.09
C LEU A 2 4.52 22.06 2.97
N ASN A 3 3.21 22.05 3.23
CA ASN A 3 2.52 20.81 3.59
C ASN A 3 1.41 20.42 2.61
N GLY A 4 1.70 20.43 1.31
CA GLY A 4 0.79 19.87 0.30
C GLY A 4 0.95 18.34 0.19
N PRO A 5 -0.09 17.57 -0.18
CA PRO A 5 0.05 16.13 -0.40
C PRO A 5 1.08 15.81 -1.49
N ASP A 6 1.39 16.76 -2.38
CA ASP A 6 2.37 16.57 -3.45
C ASP A 6 3.67 17.37 -3.24
N ALA A 7 3.93 17.83 -2.00
CA ALA A 7 5.22 18.45 -1.64
C ALA A 7 6.35 17.40 -1.69
N PRO A 8 7.61 17.77 -2.04
CA PRO A 8 8.71 16.81 -2.17
C PRO A 8 8.91 15.87 -0.96
N GLU A 9 8.63 16.37 0.24
CA GLU A 9 8.70 15.67 1.52
C GLU A 9 7.48 14.78 1.83
N SER A 10 6.45 14.80 0.97
CA SER A 10 5.25 14.01 1.19
C SER A 10 5.55 12.51 1.08
N ILE A 11 4.86 11.72 1.89
CA ILE A 11 4.97 10.25 1.81
C ILE A 11 4.66 9.74 0.39
N TRP A 12 3.78 10.43 -0.34
CA TRP A 12 3.46 10.05 -1.72
C TRP A 12 4.65 10.22 -2.65
N ASN A 13 5.38 11.33 -2.56
CA ASN A 13 6.56 11.54 -3.40
C ASN A 13 7.75 10.67 -2.98
N LEU A 14 7.97 10.49 -1.67
CA LEU A 14 9.04 9.64 -1.14
C LEU A 14 8.92 8.18 -1.62
N TYR A 15 7.69 7.69 -1.79
CA TYR A 15 7.41 6.34 -2.26
C TYR A 15 6.95 6.29 -3.73
N HIS A 16 7.11 7.38 -4.48
CA HIS A 16 6.69 7.48 -5.88
C HIS A 16 5.24 7.00 -6.11
N VAL A 17 4.30 7.44 -5.29
CA VAL A 17 2.86 7.17 -5.38
C VAL A 17 2.18 8.35 -6.07
N TRP A 18 1.37 8.08 -7.09
CA TRP A 18 0.69 9.13 -7.88
C TRP A 18 -0.76 8.74 -8.19
N GLY A 19 -1.52 9.70 -8.77
CA GLY A 19 -2.94 9.56 -9.06
C GLY A 19 -3.83 9.93 -7.87
N ILE A 20 -5.15 10.01 -8.07
CA ILE A 20 -6.13 10.16 -6.98
C ILE A 20 -7.34 9.27 -7.33
N PRO A 21 -7.82 8.40 -6.44
CA PRO A 21 -7.31 8.09 -5.09
C PRO A 21 -5.99 7.29 -5.07
N ARG A 22 -5.26 7.31 -3.94
CA ARG A 22 -3.97 6.64 -3.73
C ARG A 22 -4.11 5.54 -2.69
N TYR A 23 -3.64 4.35 -3.00
CA TYR A 23 -3.69 3.22 -2.07
C TYR A 23 -2.34 2.51 -1.99
N LEU A 24 -1.91 2.26 -0.75
CA LEU A 24 -0.71 1.48 -0.44
C LEU A 24 -1.15 0.13 0.14
N LEU A 25 -0.39 -0.91 -0.18
CA LEU A 25 -0.50 -2.20 0.49
C LEU A 25 0.80 -2.47 1.25
N ILE A 26 0.68 -2.72 2.56
CA ILE A 26 1.77 -2.94 3.50
C ILE A 26 1.53 -4.28 4.20
N ASP A 27 2.56 -5.10 4.33
CA ASP A 27 2.46 -6.39 5.03
C ASP A 27 2.64 -6.27 6.57
N ALA A 28 2.50 -7.39 7.28
CA ALA A 28 2.60 -7.42 8.74
C ALA A 28 4.00 -7.10 9.28
N GLN A 29 5.02 -7.14 8.42
CA GLN A 29 6.42 -6.81 8.73
C GLN A 29 6.74 -5.35 8.43
N GLY A 30 5.74 -4.56 7.98
CA GLY A 30 5.91 -3.16 7.63
C GLY A 30 6.52 -2.94 6.24
N ARG A 31 6.60 -3.96 5.39
CA ARG A 31 7.13 -3.83 4.01
C ARG A 31 6.01 -3.38 3.08
N MET A 32 6.30 -2.40 2.23
CA MET A 32 5.40 -2.01 1.14
C MET A 32 5.43 -3.07 0.04
N VAL A 33 4.29 -3.71 -0.21
CA VAL A 33 4.15 -4.76 -1.23
C VAL A 33 3.51 -4.24 -2.52
N ALA A 34 2.77 -3.13 -2.46
CA ALA A 34 2.28 -2.40 -3.63
C ALA A 34 2.17 -0.89 -3.35
N ALA A 35 2.75 -0.08 -4.25
CA ALA A 35 2.70 1.39 -4.20
C ALA A 35 1.43 1.98 -4.86
N HIS A 36 0.75 1.21 -5.71
CA HIS A 36 -0.49 1.60 -6.40
C HIS A 36 -1.50 0.45 -6.28
N ALA A 37 -1.90 0.15 -5.05
CA ALA A 37 -2.85 -0.92 -4.78
C ALA A 37 -4.22 -0.61 -5.40
N ALA A 38 -4.97 -1.67 -5.73
CA ALA A 38 -6.36 -1.53 -6.14
C ALA A 38 -7.18 -0.88 -5.02
N GLY A 39 -8.21 -0.11 -5.40
CA GLY A 39 -9.09 0.51 -4.41
C GLY A 39 -9.84 -0.53 -3.57
N PRO A 40 -10.11 -0.28 -2.28
CA PRO A 40 -10.82 -1.23 -1.42
C PRO A 40 -12.19 -1.66 -1.96
N SER A 41 -12.87 -0.77 -2.69
CA SER A 41 -14.18 -1.03 -3.30
C SER A 41 -14.12 -1.88 -4.58
N SER A 42 -12.94 -2.12 -5.17
CA SER A 42 -12.80 -2.88 -6.43
C SER A 42 -12.99 -4.39 -6.26
N GLY A 43 -12.89 -4.92 -5.04
CA GLY A 43 -12.87 -6.35 -4.76
C GLY A 43 -11.53 -7.04 -5.05
N GLU A 44 -10.66 -6.44 -5.87
CA GLU A 44 -9.34 -6.98 -6.23
C GLU A 44 -8.38 -7.01 -5.03
N VAL A 45 -8.42 -5.97 -4.19
CA VAL A 45 -7.58 -5.87 -2.98
C VAL A 45 -7.80 -7.04 -2.02
N GLN A 46 -9.00 -7.62 -2.00
CA GLN A 46 -9.32 -8.72 -1.10
C GLN A 46 -8.57 -10.00 -1.46
N ALA A 47 -8.35 -10.26 -2.74
CA ALA A 47 -7.57 -11.41 -3.20
C ALA A 47 -6.10 -11.27 -2.79
N GLU A 48 -5.54 -10.07 -2.92
CA GLU A 48 -4.15 -9.80 -2.57
C GLU A 48 -3.90 -9.89 -1.05
N LEU A 49 -4.82 -9.35 -0.24
CA LEU A 49 -4.78 -9.49 1.21
C LEU A 49 -4.80 -10.96 1.65
N ARG A 50 -5.64 -11.80 1.04
CA ARG A 50 -5.70 -13.24 1.36
C ARG A 50 -4.37 -13.95 1.09
N LYS A 51 -3.69 -13.63 -0.01
CA LYS A 51 -2.36 -14.19 -0.31
C LYS A 51 -1.34 -13.79 0.76
N LEU A 52 -1.27 -12.49 1.09
CA LEU A 52 -0.30 -11.96 2.06
C LEU A 52 -0.51 -12.53 3.47
N LEU A 53 -1.77 -12.66 3.90
CA LEU A 53 -2.10 -13.24 5.21
C LEU A 53 -1.79 -14.74 5.26
N THR A 54 -1.96 -15.46 4.15
CA THR A 54 -1.59 -16.88 4.06
C THR A 54 -0.08 -17.05 4.17
N VAL A 55 0.70 -16.26 3.42
CA VAL A 55 2.17 -16.28 3.50
C VAL A 55 2.65 -15.92 4.91
N SER A 56 2.06 -14.91 5.53
CA SER A 56 2.42 -14.49 6.89
C SER A 56 2.17 -15.59 7.92
N ARG A 57 1.04 -16.31 7.82
CA ARG A 57 0.72 -17.41 8.72
C ARG A 57 1.66 -18.61 8.57
N VAL A 58 2.15 -18.86 7.35
CA VAL A 58 3.17 -19.88 7.10
C VAL A 58 4.53 -19.46 7.68
N ALA A 59 4.91 -18.18 7.52
CA ALA A 59 6.18 -17.66 8.05
C ALA A 59 6.24 -17.57 9.58
N GLN A 60 5.10 -17.67 10.29
CA GLN A 60 5.02 -17.66 11.75
C GLN A 60 5.01 -19.06 12.40
N LYS A 61 5.08 -20.13 11.60
CA LYS A 61 5.19 -21.52 12.08
C LYS A 61 6.60 -22.04 11.93
#